data_AF-A0AAX3G551-F1
#
_entry.id   AF-A0AAX3G551-F1
#
_cell.length_a   1.000
_cell.length_b   1.000
_cell.length_c   1.000
_cell.angle_alpha   90.00
_cell.angle_beta   90.00
_cell.angle_gamma   90.00
#
_symmetry.space_group_name_H-M   'P 1'
#
loop_
_entity.id
_entity.type
_entity.pdbx_description
1 polymer ?
#
loop_
_entity_poly.entity_id
_entity_poly.type
_entity_poly.pdbx_seq_one_letter_code
_entity_poly.pdbx_strand_id
1 'polypeptide(L)'
;MKAALPNPIIDGACLKATVSTGFTATGPKGQAARMAIVDEHGNILAVGEDVAWAAWRVCVEVQENFWEGQGHLVVHTSPPCRGHSKKLAA
;
A
#
# COMPACT_ATOMS: atom_id res chain seq x y z
N MET A 1 18.29 1.74 21.67
CA MET A 1 16.90 1.46 21.28
C MET A 1 16.58 2.34 20.10
N LYS A 2 16.09 1.78 18.98
CA LYS A 2 15.68 2.59 17.82
C LYS A 2 14.60 3.55 18.29
N ALA A 3 14.81 4.86 18.13
CA ALA A 3 13.73 5.82 18.30
C ALA A 3 12.69 5.47 17.23
N ALA A 4 11.65 4.74 17.63
CA ALA A 4 10.56 4.43 16.74
C ALA A 4 9.96 5.77 16.31
N LEU A 5 9.92 6.02 15.00
CA LEU A 5 9.11 7.12 14.49
C LEU A 5 7.70 6.96 15.08
N PRO A 6 7.08 8.04 15.56
CA PRO A 6 5.76 7.94 16.16
C PRO A 6 4.80 7.36 15.12
N ASN A 7 4.00 6.38 15.54
CA ASN A 7 3.01 5.78 14.64
C ASN A 7 2.02 6.88 14.22
N PRO A 8 1.73 7.00 12.91
CA PRO A 8 0.73 7.95 12.45
C PRO A 8 -0.63 7.59 13.06
N ILE A 9 -1.33 8.60 13.56
CA ILE A 9 -2.67 8.45 14.11
C ILE A 9 -3.65 8.47 12.94
N ILE A 10 -4.41 7.39 12.77
CA ILE A 10 -5.48 7.30 11.78
C ILE A 10 -6.80 7.24 12.56
N ASP A 11 -7.54 8.34 12.57
CA ASP A 11 -8.81 8.41 13.28
C ASP A 11 -9.82 7.40 12.68
N GLY A 12 -10.25 6.44 13.50
CA GLY A 12 -11.24 5.46 13.11
C GLY A 12 -10.71 4.27 12.29
N ALA A 13 -9.39 4.07 12.18
CA ALA A 13 -8.84 2.86 11.57
C ALA A 13 -7.54 2.39 12.24
N CYS A 14 -7.27 1.10 12.13
CA CYS A 14 -6.04 0.46 12.57
C CYS A 14 -5.45 -0.35 11.43
N LEU A 15 -4.17 -0.12 11.12
CA LEU A 15 -3.42 -0.87 10.13
C LEU A 15 -2.41 -1.77 10.86
N LYS A 16 -2.39 -3.06 10.50
CA LYS A 16 -1.46 -4.05 11.04
C LYS A 16 -0.90 -4.89 9.91
N ALA A 17 0.29 -5.44 10.09
CA ALA A 17 0.86 -6.39 9.14
C ALA A 17 1.76 -7.41 9.82
N THR A 18 1.87 -8.58 9.19
CA THR A 18 2.92 -9.57 9.46
C THR A 18 3.50 -10.04 8.13
N VAL A 19 4.66 -10.69 8.16
CA VAL A 19 5.28 -11.24 6.94
C VAL A 19 4.39 -12.25 6.21
N SER A 20 3.54 -12.99 6.95
CA SER A 20 2.67 -14.02 6.39
C SER A 20 1.28 -13.50 6.00
N THR A 21 0.81 -12.41 6.60
CA THR A 21 -0.56 -11.89 6.36
C THR A 21 -0.60 -10.63 5.49
N GLY A 22 0.53 -9.93 5.31
CA GLY A 22 0.55 -8.62 4.67
C GLY A 22 -0.24 -7.57 5.44
N PHE A 23 -0.60 -6.46 4.78
CA PHE A 23 -1.39 -5.38 5.38
C PHE A 23 -2.86 -5.79 5.62
N THR A 24 -3.35 -5.56 6.83
CA THR A 24 -4.74 -5.75 7.22
C THR A 24 -5.25 -4.48 7.90
N ALA A 25 -6.41 -4.00 7.46
CA ALA A 25 -7.07 -2.83 8.03
C ALA A 25 -8.30 -3.26 8.84
N THR A 26 -8.43 -2.68 10.04
CA THR A 26 -9.62 -2.84 10.88
C THR A 26 -10.16 -1.49 11.32
N GLY A 27 -11.48 -1.42 11.52
CA GLY A 27 -12.12 -0.26 12.13
C GLY A 27 -11.87 -0.18 13.64
N PRO A 28 -12.36 0.86 14.31
CA PRO A 28 -12.06 1.14 15.72
C PRO A 28 -12.70 0.12 16.67
N LYS A 29 -13.70 -0.64 16.19
CA LYS A 29 -14.37 -1.72 16.94
C LYS A 29 -14.02 -3.11 16.39
N GLY A 30 -12.98 -3.21 15.55
CA GLY A 30 -12.52 -4.48 14.96
C GLY A 30 -13.29 -4.93 13.73
N GLN A 31 -14.21 -4.11 13.18
CA GLN A 31 -14.87 -4.43 11.92
C GLN A 31 -13.87 -4.47 10.76
N ALA A 32 -14.13 -5.30 9.75
CA ALA A 32 -13.29 -5.37 8.56
C ALA A 32 -13.28 -4.01 7.85
N ALA A 33 -12.08 -3.47 7.62
CA ALA A 33 -11.86 -2.29 6.80
C ALA A 33 -11.05 -2.66 5.55
N ARG A 34 -11.09 -1.81 4.53
CA ARG A 34 -10.39 -2.03 3.26
C ARG A 34 -9.51 -0.83 2.96
N MET A 35 -8.37 -1.09 2.33
CA MET A 35 -7.48 -0.03 1.84
C MET A 35 -8.01 0.53 0.52
N ALA A 36 -7.81 1.83 0.32
CA ALA A 36 -8.20 2.54 -0.89
C ALA A 36 -7.05 3.43 -1.38
N ILE A 37 -6.90 3.51 -2.69
CA ILE A 37 -6.09 4.55 -3.34
C ILE A 37 -7.05 5.65 -3.76
N VAL A 38 -6.79 6.85 -3.26
CA VAL A 38 -7.60 8.04 -3.53
C VAL A 38 -6.75 9.02 -4.32
N ASP A 39 -7.32 9.60 -5.39
CA ASP A 39 -6.66 10.65 -6.15
C ASP A 39 -6.72 12.01 -5.43
N GLU A 40 -6.08 13.03 -6.01
CA GLU A 40 -6.06 14.38 -5.44
C GLU A 40 -7.45 15.04 -5.37
N HIS A 41 -8.40 14.57 -6.19
CA HIS A 41 -9.77 15.08 -6.23
C HIS A 41 -10.71 14.34 -5.26
N GLY A 42 -10.19 13.37 -4.49
CA GLY A 42 -11.00 12.57 -3.57
C GLY A 42 -11.74 11.41 -4.25
N ASN A 43 -11.47 11.13 -5.53
CA ASN A 43 -12.03 9.95 -6.19
C ASN A 43 -11.25 8.72 -5.79
N ILE A 44 -12.00 7.65 -5.55
CA ILE A 44 -11.43 6.35 -5.23
C ILE A 44 -11.00 5.67 -6.53
N LEU A 45 -9.69 5.49 -6.73
CA LEU A 45 -9.12 4.82 -7.89
C LEU A 45 -9.19 3.29 -7.78
N ALA A 46 -8.98 2.77 -6.56
CA ALA A 46 -9.04 1.34 -6.27
C ALA A 46 -9.35 1.10 -4.79
N VAL A 47 -10.10 0.05 -4.45
CA VAL A 47 -10.38 -0.40 -3.07
C VAL A 47 -10.34 -1.90 -2.98
N GLY A 48 -9.72 -2.43 -1.94
CA GLY A 48 -9.85 -3.83 -1.59
C GLY A 48 -8.56 -4.46 -1.10
N GLU A 49 -8.57 -5.79 -1.10
CA GLU A 49 -7.43 -6.62 -0.71
C GLU A 49 -6.26 -6.48 -1.69
N ASP A 50 -6.54 -6.33 -2.98
CA ASP A 50 -5.52 -6.11 -4.02
C ASP A 50 -4.66 -4.87 -3.74
N VAL A 51 -5.28 -3.80 -3.21
CA VAL A 51 -4.57 -2.57 -2.82
C VAL A 51 -3.65 -2.83 -1.62
N ALA A 52 -4.15 -3.56 -0.62
CA ALA A 52 -3.38 -3.91 0.56
C ALA A 52 -2.18 -4.82 0.20
N TRP A 53 -2.40 -5.80 -0.67
CA TRP A 53 -1.37 -6.68 -1.19
C TRP A 53 -0.32 -5.92 -2.01
N ALA A 54 -0.75 -5.05 -2.93
CA ALA A 54 0.15 -4.27 -3.76
C ALA A 54 1.03 -3.35 -2.91
N ALA A 55 0.45 -2.68 -1.91
CA ALA A 55 1.21 -1.86 -0.95
C ALA A 55 2.22 -2.69 -0.15
N TRP A 56 1.81 -3.86 0.34
CA TRP A 56 2.68 -4.75 1.10
C TRP A 56 3.87 -5.24 0.28
N ARG A 57 3.62 -5.72 -0.94
CA ARG A 57 4.67 -6.21 -1.84
C ARG A 57 5.71 -5.15 -2.13
N VAL A 58 5.29 -3.91 -2.39
CA VAL A 58 6.21 -2.77 -2.60
C VAL A 58 7.06 -2.51 -1.36
N CYS A 59 6.47 -2.52 -0.17
CA CYS A 59 7.22 -2.32 1.07
C CYS A 59 8.27 -3.43 1.31
N VAL A 60 7.93 -4.68 1.03
CA VAL A 60 8.86 -5.81 1.17
C VAL A 60 10.02 -5.68 0.19
N GLU A 61 9.74 -5.40 -1.09
CA GLU A 61 10.78 -5.27 -2.12
C GLU A 61 11.70 -4.06 -1.86
N VAL A 62 11.18 -2.94 -1.34
CA VAL A 62 12.02 -1.82 -0.88
C VAL A 62 12.95 -2.23 0.26
N GLN A 63 12.45 -3.05 1.19
CA GLN A 63 13.25 -3.55 2.32
C GLN A 63 14.33 -4.53 1.86
N GLU A 64 14.03 -5.40 0.91
CA GLU A 64 14.98 -6.32 0.28
C GLU A 64 16.05 -5.56 -0.50
N ASN A 65 15.65 -4.61 -1.36
CA ASN A 65 16.57 -3.74 -2.09
C ASN A 65 17.49 -2.97 -1.14
N PHE A 66 16.99 -2.50 0.00
CA PHE A 66 17.83 -1.87 1.01
C PHE A 66 18.93 -2.81 1.54
N TRP A 67 18.60 -4.08 1.80
CA TRP A 67 19.58 -5.07 2.24
C TRP A 67 20.60 -5.45 1.17
N GLU A 68 20.22 -5.39 -0.11
CA GLU A 68 21.12 -5.65 -1.24
C GLU A 68 21.99 -4.44 -1.62
N GLY A 69 21.90 -3.32 -0.90
CA GLY A 69 22.61 -2.08 -1.22
C GLY A 69 21.98 -1.29 -2.39
N GLN A 70 20.79 -1.68 -2.82
CA GLN A 70 20.01 -1.07 -3.91
C GLN A 70 18.84 -0.22 -3.41
N GLY A 71 18.87 0.26 -2.16
CA GLY A 71 17.78 1.03 -1.55
C GLY A 71 17.44 2.37 -2.24
N HIS A 72 18.19 2.76 -3.27
CA HIS A 72 17.90 3.91 -4.12
C HIS A 72 16.96 3.58 -5.29
N LEU A 73 16.64 2.29 -5.53
CA LEU A 73 15.70 1.87 -6.56
C LEU A 73 14.26 2.12 -6.14
N VAL A 74 13.47 2.66 -7.06
CA VAL A 74 12.02 2.86 -6.88
C VAL A 74 11.29 1.60 -7.30
N VAL A 75 10.51 1.04 -6.38
CA VAL A 75 9.67 -0.14 -6.66
C VAL A 75 8.27 0.30 -7.05
N HIS A 76 7.74 -0.29 -8.13
CA HIS A 76 6.42 0.01 -8.66
C HIS A 76 5.50 -1.22 -8.63
N THR A 77 4.22 -1.00 -8.32
CA THR A 77 3.18 -2.05 -8.40
C THR A 77 2.88 -2.47 -9.82
N SER A 78 3.12 -1.59 -10.79
CA SER A 78 2.90 -1.78 -12.24
C SER A 78 4.02 -1.12 -13.04
N PRO A 79 4.29 -1.57 -14.29
CA PRO A 79 5.36 -0.98 -15.10
C PRO A 79 5.18 0.52 -15.31
N PRO A 80 6.25 1.34 -15.24
CA PRO A 80 6.18 2.80 -15.32
C PRO A 80 5.66 3.37 -16.67
N CYS A 81 5.42 2.52 -17.67
CA CYS A 81 4.93 2.91 -19.00
C CYS A 81 3.56 2.33 -19.38
N ARG A 82 2.84 1.66 -18.48
CA ARG A 82 1.48 1.18 -18.77
C ARG A 82 0.45 2.27 -18.43
N GLY A 83 0.56 3.41 -19.12
CA GLY A 83 -0.44 4.45 -19.07
C GLY A 83 -1.83 3.87 -19.33
N HIS A 84 -2.83 4.46 -18.67
CA HIS A 84 -4.26 4.22 -18.90
C HIS A 84 -4.62 4.41 -20.39
N SER A 85 -4.36 3.41 -21.23
CA SER A 85 -5.06 3.29 -22.51
C SER A 85 -6.43 2.71 -22.20
N LYS A 86 -7.40 3.58 -21.87
CA LYS A 86 -8.81 3.26 -22.16
C LYS A 86 -8.87 2.96 -23.65
N LYS A 87 -8.83 1.67 -24.04
CA LYS A 87 -9.25 1.28 -25.38
C LYS A 87 -10.76 1.49 -25.43
N LEU A 88 -11.15 2.60 -26.05
CA LEU A 88 -12.45 2.77 -26.66
C LEU A 88 -12.54 1.78 -27.83
N ALA A 89 -13.46 0.83 -27.75
CA ALA A 89 -13.95 0.03 -28.88
C ALA A 89 -15.37 -0.39 -28.48
N ALA A 90 -16.42 0.30 -28.94
CA ALA A 90 -17.02 0.24 -30.28
C ALA A 90 -17.68 -1.13 -30.53
#